data_AF-A0A835A6T2-F1
#
_entry.id   AF-A0A835A6T2-F1
#
_cell.length_a   1.000
_cell.length_b   1.000
_cell.length_c   1.000
_cell.angle_alpha   90.00
_cell.angle_beta   90.00
_cell.angle_gamma   90.00
#
_symmetry.space_group_name_H-M   'P 1'
#
loop_
_entity.id
_entity.type
_entity.pdbx_description
1 polymer ?
#
loop_
_entity_poly.entity_id
_entity_poly.type
_entity_poly.pdbx_seq_one_letter_code
_entity_poly.pdbx_strand_id
1 'polypeptide(L)'
;METLPNPTLVSDPPAASPRWILLEPYVNSNVSEPSIPDAKTTAASCTSTGQSFSVSFAPAAPPATSTYCCEWIGGSPGDNLTGDDESKNLHIIAVHDDCALIQMTPPESRFYSRYDNTCDYFLYEAGAGRTPCLSLLPGCYFSKQLDHDDNRQVPGRITDTTPRSLDASNTALLRLVDGELLVGELELLRPYDTADLCVLRPGREWEVTPLTIAHHGGGGGSKLPRYPWSWYSQEQPWPHI
;
A
#
# COMPACT_ATOMS: atom_id res chain seq x y z
N MET A 1 -25.46 58.89 27.07
CA MET A 1 -25.35 57.47 27.46
C MET A 1 -25.26 56.67 26.19
N GLU A 2 -24.33 55.73 26.20
CA GLU A 2 -23.56 55.25 25.06
C GLU A 2 -24.31 54.27 24.16
N THR A 3 -24.12 54.41 22.85
CA THR A 3 -24.55 53.45 21.84
C THR A 3 -23.45 52.38 21.72
N LEU A 4 -23.69 51.17 22.23
CA LEU A 4 -22.79 50.04 22.09
C LEU A 4 -22.69 49.61 20.61
N PRO A 5 -21.48 49.46 20.03
CA PRO A 5 -21.32 48.94 18.69
C PRO A 5 -21.57 47.43 18.67
N ASN A 6 -22.37 47.02 17.69
CA ASN A 6 -22.69 45.64 17.33
C ASN A 6 -21.37 44.85 17.12
N PRO A 7 -21.16 43.68 17.75
CA PRO A 7 -19.96 42.90 17.52
C PRO A 7 -19.96 42.39 16.08
N THR A 8 -18.99 42.88 15.32
CA THR A 8 -18.59 42.38 14.02
C THR A 8 -18.53 40.86 14.06
N LEU A 9 -19.41 40.20 13.32
CA LEU A 9 -19.29 38.79 12.98
C LEU A 9 -17.91 38.61 12.35
N VAL A 10 -16.98 38.08 13.13
CA VAL A 10 -15.72 37.53 12.63
C VAL A 10 -16.14 36.39 11.72
N SER A 11 -15.99 36.58 10.41
CA SER A 11 -16.16 35.51 9.45
C SER A 11 -15.27 34.35 9.86
N ASP A 12 -15.87 33.20 10.15
CA ASP A 12 -15.14 31.95 10.28
C ASP A 12 -14.25 31.78 9.05
N PRO A 13 -12.98 31.33 9.21
CA PRO A 13 -12.17 30.93 8.07
C PRO A 13 -12.94 29.85 7.29
N PRO A 14 -12.83 29.82 5.95
CA PRO A 14 -13.48 28.78 5.15
C PRO A 14 -13.12 27.43 5.76
N ALA A 15 -14.14 26.64 6.08
CA ALA A 15 -14.02 25.33 6.72
C ALA A 15 -12.83 24.60 6.12
N ALA A 16 -11.83 24.33 6.97
CA ALA A 16 -10.56 23.74 6.56
C ALA A 16 -10.87 22.54 5.66
N SER A 17 -10.31 22.55 4.44
CA SER A 17 -10.44 21.46 3.49
C SER A 17 -10.22 20.13 4.21
N PRO A 18 -11.02 19.09 3.92
CA PRO A 18 -10.89 17.81 4.61
C PRO A 18 -9.44 17.34 4.54
N ARG A 19 -8.87 17.00 5.71
CA ARG A 19 -7.48 16.52 5.86
C ARG A 19 -7.27 15.09 5.32
N TRP A 20 -8.26 14.55 4.64
CA TRP A 20 -8.31 13.18 4.19
C TRP A 20 -8.98 13.12 2.83
N ILE A 21 -8.59 12.13 2.03
CA ILE A 21 -9.18 11.82 0.73
C ILE A 21 -9.62 10.36 0.73
N LEU A 22 -10.65 10.05 -0.04
CA LEU A 22 -10.96 8.67 -0.41
C LEU A 22 -10.16 8.36 -1.68
N LEU A 23 -9.37 7.30 -1.71
CA LEU A 23 -8.50 6.96 -2.85
C LEU A 23 -8.92 5.61 -3.43
N GLU A 24 -9.16 5.57 -4.74
CA GLU A 24 -9.34 4.32 -5.49
C GLU A 24 -8.00 3.57 -5.50
N PRO A 25 -7.93 2.30 -5.06
CA PRO A 25 -6.66 1.57 -4.98
C PRO A 25 -6.16 1.03 -6.32
N TYR A 26 -6.95 1.13 -7.39
CA TYR A 26 -6.63 0.64 -8.73
C TYR A 26 -6.66 1.78 -9.75
N VAL A 27 -5.82 1.68 -10.79
CA VAL A 27 -5.93 2.61 -11.93
C VAL A 27 -7.25 2.34 -12.64
N ASN A 28 -8.12 3.34 -12.72
CA ASN A 28 -9.41 3.22 -13.37
C ASN A 28 -9.30 3.63 -14.85
N SER A 29 -9.15 2.64 -15.73
CA SER A 29 -9.15 2.86 -17.18
C SER A 29 -10.53 2.88 -17.84
N ASN A 30 -11.59 2.63 -17.06
CA ASN A 30 -12.95 2.47 -17.57
C ASN A 30 -13.85 3.71 -17.35
N VAL A 31 -13.30 4.84 -16.91
CA VAL A 31 -14.08 6.07 -16.71
C VAL A 31 -14.25 6.81 -18.03
N SER A 32 -15.50 7.15 -18.38
CA SER A 32 -15.86 7.84 -19.63
C SER A 32 -15.30 9.28 -19.71
N GLU A 33 -14.93 9.86 -18.58
CA GLU A 33 -14.17 11.11 -18.50
C GLU A 33 -12.99 10.90 -17.54
N PRO A 34 -11.74 10.89 -18.04
CA PRO A 34 -10.58 10.75 -17.18
C PRO A 34 -10.46 11.98 -16.27
N SER A 35 -10.33 11.75 -14.96
CA SER A 35 -9.96 12.79 -14.02
C SER A 35 -8.60 13.37 -14.42
N ILE A 36 -8.52 14.68 -14.61
CA ILE A 36 -7.26 15.35 -14.96
C ILE A 36 -6.34 15.30 -13.74
N PRO A 37 -5.19 14.62 -13.80
CA PRO A 37 -4.26 14.55 -12.67
C PRO A 37 -3.64 15.92 -12.39
N ASP A 38 -3.37 16.20 -11.11
CA ASP A 38 -2.64 17.39 -10.70
C ASP A 38 -1.14 17.19 -10.97
N ALA A 39 -0.60 17.97 -11.90
CA ALA A 39 0.83 17.95 -12.25
C ALA A 39 1.76 18.20 -11.05
N LYS A 40 1.27 18.80 -9.96
CA LYS A 40 2.05 18.99 -8.72
C LYS A 40 2.25 17.71 -7.93
N THR A 41 1.44 16.69 -8.18
CA THR A 41 1.53 15.38 -7.53
C THR A 41 2.36 14.38 -8.34
N THR A 42 2.81 14.77 -9.53
CA THR A 42 3.55 13.89 -10.43
C THR A 42 4.93 13.55 -9.87
N ALA A 43 5.24 12.27 -9.81
CA ALA A 43 6.57 11.75 -9.54
C ALA A 43 6.93 10.65 -10.55
N ALA A 44 8.20 10.58 -10.93
CA ALA A 44 8.70 9.60 -11.89
C ALA A 44 9.73 8.67 -11.25
N SER A 45 9.80 7.45 -11.76
CA SER A 45 10.78 6.43 -11.34
C SER A 45 11.05 5.44 -12.47
N CYS A 46 11.90 4.46 -12.19
CA CYS A 46 12.19 3.34 -13.09
C CYS A 46 11.85 2.01 -12.41
N THR A 47 11.31 1.07 -13.18
CA THR A 47 11.18 -0.34 -12.78
C THR A 47 12.54 -0.98 -12.51
N SER A 48 12.54 -2.14 -11.87
CA SER A 48 13.74 -2.99 -11.74
C SER A 48 14.32 -3.41 -13.09
N THR A 49 13.49 -3.44 -14.15
CA THR A 49 13.92 -3.69 -15.54
C THR A 49 14.44 -2.43 -16.25
N GLY A 50 14.41 -1.26 -15.60
CA GLY A 50 14.88 0.02 -16.15
C GLY A 50 13.85 0.80 -16.95
N GLN A 51 12.59 0.35 -17.01
CA GLN A 51 11.52 1.04 -17.71
C GLN A 51 11.07 2.28 -16.92
N SER A 52 11.10 3.44 -17.55
CA SER A 52 10.71 4.71 -16.92
C SER A 52 9.19 4.93 -16.96
N PHE A 53 8.63 5.40 -15.86
CA PHE A 53 7.20 5.74 -15.74
C PHE A 53 6.99 6.89 -14.77
N SER A 54 5.79 7.47 -14.80
CA SER A 54 5.34 8.46 -13.82
C SER A 54 3.98 8.11 -13.25
N VAL A 55 3.76 8.53 -12.00
CA VAL A 55 2.48 8.43 -11.30
C VAL A 55 2.03 9.83 -10.92
N SER A 56 0.75 10.13 -11.14
CA SER A 56 0.13 11.40 -10.79
C SER A 56 -1.25 11.16 -10.17
N PHE A 57 -1.62 11.97 -9.18
CA PHE A 57 -2.89 11.86 -8.46
C PHE A 57 -3.87 12.93 -8.94
N ALA A 58 -5.15 12.58 -8.99
CA ALA A 58 -6.26 13.51 -9.21
C ALA A 58 -7.07 13.60 -7.90
N PRO A 59 -6.67 14.48 -6.96
CA PRO A 59 -7.35 14.60 -5.68
C PRO A 59 -8.77 15.18 -5.86
N ALA A 60 -9.73 14.55 -5.21
CA ALA A 60 -11.12 15.00 -5.15
C ALA A 60 -11.54 15.18 -3.69
N ALA A 61 -12.32 16.23 -3.41
CA ALA A 61 -12.84 16.46 -2.07
C ALA A 61 -13.88 15.39 -1.71
N PRO A 62 -13.78 14.75 -0.53
CA PRO A 62 -14.81 13.85 -0.04
C PRO A 62 -16.24 14.44 -0.13
N PRO A 63 -17.24 13.64 -0.49
CA PRO A 63 -17.22 12.18 -0.60
C PRO A 63 -16.72 11.64 -1.95
N ALA A 64 -16.28 12.49 -2.88
CA ALA A 64 -15.76 12.02 -4.16
C ALA A 64 -14.46 11.23 -3.99
N THR A 65 -14.29 10.19 -4.80
CA THR A 65 -13.09 9.35 -4.82
C THR A 65 -12.00 10.03 -5.64
N SER A 66 -10.84 10.19 -5.03
CA SER A 66 -9.59 10.54 -5.70
C SER A 66 -9.06 9.35 -6.47
N THR A 67 -8.42 9.62 -7.58
CA THR A 67 -7.86 8.60 -8.48
C THR A 67 -6.38 8.91 -8.74
N TYR A 68 -5.72 8.03 -9.47
CA TYR A 68 -4.36 8.25 -9.93
C TYR A 68 -4.16 7.64 -11.32
N CYS A 69 -3.15 8.15 -12.03
CA CYS A 69 -2.79 7.74 -13.37
C CYS A 69 -1.33 7.29 -13.41
N CYS A 70 -1.04 6.36 -14.32
CA CYS A 70 0.31 5.90 -14.63
C CYS A 70 0.61 6.18 -16.10
N GLU A 71 1.75 6.80 -16.39
CA GLU A 71 2.21 7.08 -17.75
C GLU A 71 3.62 6.51 -17.98
N TRP A 72 3.78 5.72 -19.03
CA TRP A 72 5.08 5.17 -19.44
C TRP A 72 5.88 6.22 -20.23
N ILE A 73 7.08 6.53 -19.73
CA ILE A 73 7.96 7.53 -20.35
C ILE A 73 8.75 6.84 -21.45
N GLY A 74 8.57 7.30 -22.69
CA GLY A 74 9.24 6.72 -23.87
C GLY A 74 8.43 5.66 -24.62
N GLY A 75 7.15 5.48 -24.29
CA GLY A 75 6.23 4.54 -24.94
C GLY A 75 5.87 3.34 -24.06
N SER A 76 4.71 2.72 -24.33
CA SER A 76 4.23 1.58 -23.54
C SER A 76 5.10 0.34 -23.81
N PRO A 77 5.48 -0.43 -22.78
CA PRO A 77 6.24 -1.68 -22.94
C PRO A 77 5.44 -2.82 -23.60
N GLY A 78 5.08 -2.68 -24.87
CA GLY A 78 4.29 -3.71 -25.53
C GLY A 78 3.40 -3.27 -26.67
N ASP A 79 3.67 -2.12 -27.30
CA ASP A 79 2.91 -1.53 -28.43
C ASP A 79 2.66 -2.49 -29.64
N ASN A 80 3.12 -3.74 -29.60
CA ASN A 80 2.89 -4.76 -30.61
C ASN A 80 1.99 -5.94 -30.19
N LEU A 81 1.52 -6.08 -28.94
CA LEU A 81 0.71 -7.25 -28.55
C LEU A 81 -0.41 -6.92 -27.57
N THR A 82 -1.64 -6.92 -28.11
CA THR A 82 -2.95 -7.00 -27.44
C THR A 82 -3.37 -5.80 -26.59
N GLY A 83 -4.55 -5.25 -26.89
CA GLY A 83 -5.15 -4.08 -26.26
C GLY A 83 -5.61 -4.27 -24.81
N ASP A 84 -4.79 -4.89 -23.98
CA ASP A 84 -4.96 -4.90 -22.54
C ASP A 84 -4.18 -3.73 -21.93
N ASP A 85 -4.95 -2.73 -21.52
CA ASP A 85 -4.53 -1.55 -20.78
C ASP A 85 -3.47 -1.87 -19.72
N GLU A 86 -2.22 -1.48 -19.99
CA GLU A 86 -1.08 -1.79 -19.15
C GLU A 86 -1.07 -1.04 -17.82
N SER A 87 -1.96 -0.06 -17.66
CA SER A 87 -2.16 0.65 -16.39
C SER A 87 -2.78 -0.25 -15.29
N LYS A 88 -3.35 -1.40 -15.66
CA LYS A 88 -3.81 -2.46 -14.72
C LYS A 88 -2.69 -3.10 -13.90
N ASN A 89 -1.43 -2.82 -14.24
CA ASN A 89 -0.28 -3.39 -13.55
C ASN A 89 0.07 -2.66 -12.23
N LEU A 90 -0.53 -1.51 -11.93
CA LEU A 90 -0.15 -0.67 -10.78
C LEU A 90 -1.31 -0.53 -9.78
N HIS A 91 -1.05 -0.84 -8.52
CA HIS A 91 -2.05 -0.78 -7.45
C HIS A 91 -1.47 -0.26 -6.13
N ILE A 92 -2.30 0.44 -5.37
CA ILE A 92 -1.94 0.97 -4.06
C ILE A 92 -2.28 -0.08 -3.00
N ILE A 93 -1.27 -0.51 -2.22
CA ILE A 93 -1.43 -1.55 -1.19
C ILE A 93 -1.45 -0.98 0.23
N ALA A 94 -0.91 0.22 0.44
CA ALA A 94 -0.98 0.91 1.73
C ALA A 94 -0.88 2.44 1.55
N VAL A 95 -1.50 3.20 2.44
CA VAL A 95 -1.40 4.67 2.49
C VAL A 95 -1.25 5.13 3.93
N HIS A 96 -0.47 6.19 4.15
CA HIS A 96 -0.35 6.84 5.45
C HIS A 96 0.06 8.31 5.25
N ASP A 97 -0.73 9.24 5.79
CA ASP A 97 -0.56 10.69 5.61
C ASP A 97 -0.40 11.12 4.14
N ASP A 98 0.81 11.51 3.76
CA ASP A 98 1.23 12.00 2.45
C ASP A 98 2.03 10.96 1.66
N CYS A 99 1.99 9.70 2.10
CA CYS A 99 2.72 8.58 1.50
C CYS A 99 1.78 7.49 0.99
N ALA A 100 2.16 6.87 -0.13
CA ALA A 100 1.49 5.71 -0.69
C ALA A 100 2.50 4.64 -1.07
N LEU A 101 2.18 3.39 -0.74
CA LEU A 101 2.93 2.21 -1.16
C LEU A 101 2.23 1.62 -2.37
N ILE A 102 2.96 1.57 -3.47
CA ILE A 102 2.50 1.18 -4.78
C ILE A 102 3.17 -0.14 -5.15
N GLN A 103 2.39 -1.13 -5.52
CA GLN A 103 2.88 -2.36 -6.13
C GLN A 103 2.69 -2.28 -7.64
N MET A 104 3.73 -2.64 -8.39
CA MET A 104 3.70 -2.70 -9.84
C MET A 104 4.20 -4.06 -10.34
N THR A 105 3.43 -4.65 -11.25
CA THR A 105 3.85 -5.83 -11.99
C THR A 105 4.56 -5.39 -13.27
N PRO A 106 5.86 -5.71 -13.47
CA PRO A 106 6.56 -5.33 -14.69
C PRO A 106 5.88 -5.91 -15.94
N PRO A 107 5.78 -5.15 -17.05
CA PRO A 107 5.10 -5.58 -18.26
C PRO A 107 5.62 -6.91 -18.85
N GLU A 108 6.93 -7.15 -18.80
CA GLU A 108 7.56 -8.39 -19.28
C GLU A 108 7.22 -9.62 -18.42
N SER A 109 6.67 -9.42 -17.20
CA SER A 109 6.30 -10.49 -16.28
C SER A 109 5.09 -11.32 -16.75
N ARG A 110 4.32 -10.83 -17.73
CA ARG A 110 3.09 -11.51 -18.22
C ARG A 110 3.34 -12.86 -18.90
N PHE A 111 4.59 -13.19 -19.25
CA PHE A 111 4.97 -14.49 -19.82
C PHE A 111 5.60 -15.46 -18.82
N TYR A 112 5.81 -15.05 -17.57
CA TYR A 112 6.33 -15.92 -16.54
C TYR A 112 5.19 -16.68 -15.85
N SER A 113 5.45 -17.93 -15.49
CA SER A 113 4.43 -18.80 -14.88
C SER A 113 3.86 -18.15 -13.62
N ARG A 114 2.63 -18.53 -13.24
CA ARG A 114 1.86 -18.15 -12.04
C ARG A 114 2.60 -18.21 -10.68
N TYR A 115 3.89 -18.54 -10.68
CA TYR A 115 4.77 -18.84 -9.57
C TYR A 115 6.03 -17.94 -9.51
N ASP A 116 6.23 -17.02 -10.45
CA ASP A 116 7.40 -16.11 -10.51
C ASP A 116 6.97 -14.64 -10.50
N ASN A 117 6.05 -14.32 -9.59
CA ASN A 117 5.39 -13.01 -9.53
C ASN A 117 6.28 -11.99 -8.82
N THR A 118 7.40 -11.63 -9.46
CA THR A 118 8.24 -10.52 -9.00
C THR A 118 7.50 -9.21 -9.28
N CYS A 119 7.12 -8.53 -8.21
CA CYS A 119 6.57 -7.19 -8.27
C CYS A 119 7.61 -6.17 -7.80
N ASP A 120 7.62 -5.02 -8.44
CA ASP A 120 8.32 -3.85 -7.95
C ASP A 120 7.42 -3.14 -6.92
N TYR A 121 8.00 -2.67 -5.83
CA TYR A 121 7.30 -1.88 -4.83
C TYR A 121 7.89 -0.48 -4.81
N PHE A 122 7.04 0.53 -4.89
CA PHE A 122 7.44 1.93 -4.88
C PHE A 122 6.82 2.67 -3.71
N LEU A 123 7.64 3.46 -3.04
CA LEU A 123 7.18 4.44 -2.08
C LEU A 123 7.02 5.79 -2.79
N TYR A 124 5.78 6.26 -2.84
CA TYR A 124 5.43 7.62 -3.21
C TYR A 124 5.39 8.50 -1.95
N GLU A 125 6.05 9.65 -1.99
CA GLU A 125 5.93 10.69 -0.97
C GLU A 125 5.51 11.99 -1.65
N ALA A 126 4.33 12.51 -1.33
CA ALA A 126 3.86 13.79 -1.87
C ALA A 126 4.77 14.95 -1.44
N GLY A 127 5.36 14.81 -0.25
CA GLY A 127 6.34 15.75 0.28
C GLY A 127 5.69 17.07 0.66
N ALA A 128 5.43 17.26 1.95
CA ALA A 128 4.81 18.46 2.54
C ALA A 128 5.45 19.81 2.10
N GLY A 129 5.14 20.29 0.89
CA GLY A 129 5.72 21.48 0.26
C GLY A 129 7.02 21.27 -0.54
N ARG A 130 7.47 20.02 -0.75
CA ARG A 130 8.60 19.67 -1.63
C ARG A 130 8.08 18.99 -2.90
N THR A 131 8.94 18.84 -3.90
CA THR A 131 8.61 18.04 -5.09
C THR A 131 8.32 16.59 -4.65
N PRO A 132 7.20 15.99 -5.09
CA PRO A 132 6.93 14.58 -4.84
C PRO A 132 8.05 13.69 -5.35
N CYS A 133 8.25 12.54 -4.70
CA CYS A 133 9.21 11.54 -5.14
C CYS A 133 8.57 10.16 -5.22
N LEU A 134 9.14 9.32 -6.09
CA LEU A 134 8.74 7.93 -6.27
C LEU A 134 10.01 7.07 -6.26
N SER A 135 10.16 6.27 -5.22
CA SER A 135 11.38 5.50 -4.98
C SER A 135 11.10 3.99 -5.01
N LEU A 136 11.89 3.26 -5.78
CA LEU A 136 11.86 1.79 -5.80
C LEU A 136 12.40 1.26 -4.47
N LEU A 137 11.65 0.36 -3.83
CA LEU A 137 12.06 -0.31 -2.61
C LEU A 137 12.99 -1.49 -2.94
N PRO A 138 13.98 -1.80 -2.07
CA PRO A 138 14.77 -3.01 -2.21
C PRO A 138 13.88 -4.25 -2.07
N GLY A 139 14.24 -5.33 -2.77
CA GLY A 139 13.59 -6.63 -2.59
C GLY A 139 13.78 -7.16 -1.18
N CYS A 140 12.73 -7.75 -0.61
CA CYS A 140 12.79 -8.39 0.71
C CYS A 140 13.01 -9.90 0.55
N TYR A 141 14.18 -10.42 0.92
CA TYR A 141 14.57 -11.81 0.66
C TYR A 141 14.38 -12.73 1.87
N PHE A 142 13.56 -12.32 2.84
CA PHE A 142 13.16 -13.16 3.97
C PHE A 142 11.99 -14.05 3.58
N SER A 143 12.19 -15.37 3.61
CA SER A 143 11.16 -16.36 3.25
C SER A 143 9.93 -16.27 4.15
N LYS A 144 8.73 -16.40 3.56
CA LYS A 144 7.47 -16.57 4.32
C LYS A 144 7.35 -18.00 4.83
N GLN A 145 6.95 -18.17 6.08
CA GLN A 145 6.67 -19.49 6.63
C GLN A 145 5.39 -20.09 6.01
N LEU A 146 4.42 -19.25 5.65
CA LEU A 146 3.20 -19.69 4.97
C LEU A 146 3.47 -20.30 3.59
N ASP A 147 4.49 -19.81 2.88
CA ASP A 147 4.93 -20.39 1.60
C ASP A 147 5.56 -21.78 1.82
N HIS A 148 6.11 -22.04 3.01
CA HIS A 148 6.73 -23.32 3.36
C HIS A 148 5.72 -24.47 3.50
N ASP A 149 4.47 -24.17 3.89
CA ASP A 149 3.45 -25.15 4.24
C ASP A 149 2.55 -25.58 3.07
N ASP A 150 2.71 -24.98 1.87
CA ASP A 150 2.09 -25.49 0.66
C ASP A 150 2.85 -26.75 0.20
N ASN A 151 2.30 -27.92 0.55
CA ASN A 151 2.78 -29.28 0.25
C ASN A 151 2.95 -29.60 -1.27
N ARG A 152 2.90 -28.58 -2.13
CA ARG A 152 3.20 -28.63 -3.57
C ARG A 152 4.63 -28.26 -3.90
N GLN A 153 5.47 -27.96 -2.91
CA GLN A 153 6.89 -27.76 -3.14
C GLN A 153 7.53 -29.04 -3.65
N VAL A 154 7.78 -29.06 -4.95
CA VAL A 154 8.79 -29.93 -5.55
C VAL A 154 10.11 -29.58 -4.87
N PRO A 155 10.82 -30.53 -4.24
CA PRO A 155 12.11 -30.27 -3.64
C PRO A 155 13.06 -29.67 -4.68
N GLY A 156 13.54 -28.44 -4.43
CA GLY A 156 14.50 -27.75 -5.29
C GLY A 156 14.00 -26.54 -6.10
N ARG A 157 12.78 -26.02 -5.84
CA ARG A 157 12.23 -24.89 -6.62
C ARG A 157 11.93 -23.59 -5.85
N ILE A 158 12.05 -23.56 -4.52
CA ILE A 158 12.23 -22.28 -3.82
C ILE A 158 13.70 -21.93 -3.99
N THR A 159 14.00 -21.18 -5.04
CA THR A 159 15.28 -20.49 -5.12
C THR A 159 15.23 -19.36 -4.11
N ASP A 160 16.18 -19.30 -3.18
CA ASP A 160 16.44 -18.18 -2.24
C ASP A 160 16.71 -16.83 -2.95
N THR A 161 16.34 -16.70 -4.22
CA THR A 161 16.66 -15.61 -5.13
C THR A 161 15.47 -14.74 -5.50
N THR A 162 14.24 -15.13 -5.14
CA THR A 162 13.03 -14.35 -5.45
C THR A 162 12.62 -13.55 -4.21
N PRO A 163 12.49 -12.21 -4.31
CA PRO A 163 12.02 -11.42 -3.18
C PRO A 163 10.57 -11.77 -2.84
N ARG A 164 10.23 -11.76 -1.55
CA ARG A 164 8.86 -11.98 -1.06
C ARG A 164 7.93 -10.90 -1.61
N SER A 165 6.69 -11.29 -1.92
CA SER A 165 5.63 -10.34 -2.27
C SER A 165 5.08 -9.66 -1.02
N LEU A 166 4.91 -8.34 -1.04
CA LEU A 166 4.10 -7.63 -0.05
C LEU A 166 2.62 -7.77 -0.43
N ASP A 167 1.73 -7.80 0.57
CA ASP A 167 0.29 -7.94 0.38
C ASP A 167 -0.48 -6.83 1.12
N ALA A 168 -1.54 -6.31 0.50
CA ALA A 168 -2.34 -5.22 1.07
C ALA A 168 -3.02 -5.57 2.40
N SER A 169 -3.24 -6.85 2.70
CA SER A 169 -3.88 -7.30 3.93
C SER A 169 -2.97 -7.27 5.16
N ASN A 170 -1.65 -7.26 4.96
CA ASN A 170 -0.69 -7.37 6.04
C ASN A 170 0.49 -6.38 5.94
N THR A 171 0.47 -5.49 4.94
CA THR A 171 1.47 -4.44 4.74
C THR A 171 0.91 -3.08 5.15
N ALA A 172 1.72 -2.27 5.83
CA ALA A 172 1.36 -0.94 6.25
C ALA A 172 2.51 0.05 6.09
N LEU A 173 2.16 1.31 5.88
CA LEU A 173 3.04 2.44 6.09
C LEU A 173 2.82 2.97 7.51
N LEU A 174 3.92 3.20 8.23
CA LEU A 174 3.89 3.65 9.62
C LEU A 174 4.78 4.89 9.76
N ARG A 175 4.27 5.94 10.41
CA ARG A 175 5.07 7.10 10.78
C ARG A 175 5.35 7.07 12.28
N LEU A 176 6.62 7.04 12.65
CA LEU A 176 7.07 7.13 14.03
C LEU A 176 6.87 8.53 14.59
N VAL A 177 6.90 8.65 15.92
CA VAL A 177 6.70 9.92 16.64
C VAL A 177 7.76 10.97 16.28
N ASP A 178 8.97 10.54 15.93
CA ASP A 178 10.05 11.40 15.45
C ASP A 178 9.91 11.79 13.96
N GLY A 179 8.85 11.34 13.29
CA GLY A 179 8.54 11.63 11.90
C GLY A 179 9.10 10.62 10.90
N GLU A 180 9.87 9.63 11.35
CA GLU A 180 10.45 8.61 10.48
C GLU A 180 9.37 7.71 9.87
N LEU A 181 9.48 7.45 8.56
CA LEU A 181 8.56 6.57 7.84
C LEU A 181 9.13 5.15 7.78
N LEU A 182 8.26 4.16 7.99
CA LEU A 182 8.56 2.75 7.87
C LEU A 182 7.57 2.07 6.93
N VAL A 183 8.05 1.07 6.20
CA VAL A 183 7.21 0.05 5.57
C VAL A 183 7.27 -1.19 6.45
N GLY A 184 6.12 -1.68 6.90
CA GLY A 184 6.03 -2.88 7.74
C GLY A 184 5.16 -3.94 7.09
N GLU A 185 5.60 -5.19 7.10
CA GLU A 185 4.77 -6.35 6.78
C GLU A 185 4.71 -7.27 8.00
N LEU A 186 3.50 -7.62 8.43
CA LEU A 186 3.27 -8.52 9.55
C LEU A 186 2.90 -9.92 9.03
N GLU A 187 3.66 -10.94 9.45
CA GLU A 187 3.38 -12.33 9.13
C GLU A 187 3.03 -13.11 10.40
N LEU A 188 1.81 -13.62 10.49
CA LEU A 188 1.40 -14.48 11.61
C LEU A 188 1.89 -15.90 11.36
N LEU A 189 2.70 -16.41 12.30
CA LEU A 189 3.31 -17.73 12.22
C LEU A 189 2.44 -18.75 12.93
N ARG A 190 2.28 -19.96 12.39
CA ARG A 190 1.50 -21.00 13.08
C ARG A 190 2.25 -21.50 14.33
N PRO A 191 1.58 -21.65 15.48
CA PRO A 191 0.12 -21.72 15.72
C PRO A 191 -0.62 -20.39 15.99
N TYR A 192 -0.11 -19.26 15.53
CA TYR A 192 -0.62 -17.89 15.68
C TYR A 192 -0.43 -17.28 17.07
N ASP A 193 0.58 -17.74 17.79
CA ASP A 193 1.10 -17.18 19.04
C ASP A 193 2.37 -16.33 18.82
N THR A 194 2.94 -16.38 17.62
CA THR A 194 4.09 -15.57 17.20
C THR A 194 3.83 -14.91 15.85
N ALA A 195 4.59 -13.86 15.58
CA ALA A 195 4.57 -13.16 14.30
C ALA A 195 5.98 -12.69 13.94
N ASP A 196 6.30 -12.66 12.66
CA ASP A 196 7.46 -11.93 12.16
C ASP A 196 7.01 -10.56 11.64
N LEU A 197 7.68 -9.51 12.10
CA LEU A 197 7.51 -8.17 11.57
C LEU A 197 8.72 -7.84 10.71
N CYS A 198 8.50 -7.76 9.39
CA CYS A 198 9.49 -7.29 8.43
C CYS A 198 9.37 -5.77 8.31
N VAL A 199 10.44 -5.04 8.57
CA VAL A 199 10.45 -3.58 8.55
C VAL A 199 11.51 -3.09 7.57
N LEU A 200 11.14 -2.12 6.75
CA LEU A 200 12.04 -1.34 5.93
C LEU A 200 12.00 0.12 6.36
N ARG A 201 13.19 0.66 6.66
CA ARG A 201 13.44 2.10 6.71
C ARG A 201 13.88 2.54 5.31
N PRO A 202 13.20 3.51 4.66
CA PRO A 202 13.60 3.97 3.34
C PRO A 202 15.10 4.33 3.29
N GLY A 203 15.83 3.76 2.33
CA GLY A 203 17.29 3.91 2.20
C GLY A 203 18.13 2.95 3.04
N ARG A 204 17.51 1.97 3.73
CA ARG A 204 18.19 0.88 4.44
C ARG A 204 17.78 -0.49 3.91
N GLU A 205 18.37 -1.53 4.49
CA GLU A 205 17.98 -2.92 4.23
C GLU A 205 16.75 -3.31 5.06
N TRP A 206 16.10 -4.40 4.66
CA TRP A 206 15.00 -5.01 5.40
C TRP A 206 15.52 -5.66 6.69
N GLU A 207 14.78 -5.47 7.77
CA GLU A 207 15.03 -6.09 9.06
C GLU A 207 13.83 -6.95 9.47
N VAL A 208 14.07 -8.12 10.06
CA VAL A 208 13.00 -8.99 10.59
C VAL A 208 13.10 -9.07 12.10
N THR A 209 12.00 -8.77 12.76
CA THR A 209 11.88 -8.89 14.21
C THR A 209 10.80 -9.92 14.56
N PRO A 210 11.15 -11.02 15.23
CA PRO A 210 10.17 -11.96 15.75
C PRO A 210 9.45 -11.36 16.96
N LEU A 211 8.14 -11.52 17.00
CA LEU A 211 7.22 -10.99 18.00
C LEU A 211 6.46 -12.14 18.66
N THR A 212 6.21 -11.98 19.95
CA THR A 212 5.28 -12.86 20.69
C THR A 212 3.94 -12.16 20.80
N ILE A 213 2.87 -12.88 20.48
CA ILE A 213 1.50 -12.37 20.55
C ILE A 213 0.99 -12.66 21.96
N ALA A 214 0.89 -11.62 22.77
CA ALA A 214 0.30 -11.74 24.09
C ALA A 214 -1.22 -11.93 23.96
N HIS A 215 -1.72 -13.08 24.39
CA HIS A 215 -3.15 -13.29 24.55
C HIS A 215 -3.61 -12.69 25.88
N HIS A 216 -4.45 -11.65 25.86
CA HIS A 216 -5.11 -11.21 27.07
C HIS A 216 -6.22 -12.23 27.41
N GLY A 217 -5.89 -13.16 28.32
CA GLY A 217 -6.61 -14.42 28.48
C GLY A 217 -8.04 -14.34 29.01
N GLY A 218 -8.92 -15.14 28.41
CA GLY A 218 -10.08 -15.73 29.07
C GLY A 218 -9.87 -17.24 29.11
N GLY A 219 -9.85 -17.83 30.31
CA GLY A 219 -9.65 -19.27 30.50
C GLY A 219 -10.68 -20.11 29.76
N GLY A 220 -10.19 -21.14 29.08
CA GLY A 220 -11.00 -22.12 28.35
C GLY A 220 -10.37 -22.38 26.99
N GLY A 221 -9.77 -23.55 26.81
CA GLY A 221 -9.08 -23.94 25.58
C GLY A 221 -10.01 -23.90 24.36
N SER A 222 -10.12 -22.75 23.71
CA SER A 222 -10.65 -22.63 22.37
C SER A 222 -9.46 -22.59 21.41
N LYS A 223 -9.29 -23.69 20.70
CA LYS A 223 -8.39 -23.84 19.56
C LYS A 223 -8.53 -22.59 18.67
N LEU A 224 -7.45 -21.86 18.43
CA LEU A 224 -7.47 -20.70 17.54
C LEU A 224 -8.07 -21.15 16.20
N PRO A 225 -9.01 -20.38 15.62
CA PRO A 225 -9.57 -20.72 14.34
C PRO A 225 -8.44 -20.73 13.30
N ARG A 226 -8.52 -21.69 12.38
CA ARG A 226 -7.47 -22.05 11.41
C ARG A 226 -7.03 -20.91 10.50
N TYR A 227 -7.74 -19.78 10.50
CA TYR A 227 -7.50 -18.65 9.63
C TYR A 227 -7.74 -17.29 10.32
N PRO A 228 -6.82 -16.32 10.21
CA PRO A 228 -6.93 -15.00 10.86
C PRO A 228 -8.16 -14.17 10.43
N TRP A 229 -8.63 -14.30 9.19
CA TRP A 229 -9.80 -13.57 8.68
C TRP A 229 -11.13 -13.98 9.33
N SER A 230 -11.18 -15.13 10.01
CA SER A 230 -12.38 -15.57 10.74
C SER A 230 -12.69 -14.72 11.98
N TRP A 231 -11.76 -13.87 12.39
CA TRP A 231 -11.92 -12.98 13.54
C TRP A 231 -12.91 -11.85 13.24
N TYR A 232 -13.02 -11.43 11.97
CA TYR A 232 -13.98 -10.43 11.52
C TYR A 232 -15.40 -10.98 11.29
N SER A 233 -15.59 -12.31 11.34
CA SER A 233 -16.91 -12.94 11.12
C SER A 233 -17.65 -13.28 12.41
N GLN A 234 -17.07 -13.00 13.59
CA GLN A 234 -17.82 -13.05 14.83
C GLN A 234 -18.42 -11.67 15.11
N GLU A 235 -19.60 -11.42 14.54
CA GLU A 235 -20.50 -10.41 15.07
C GLU A 235 -20.83 -10.78 16.52
N GLN A 236 -20.10 -10.19 17.47
CA GLN A 236 -20.53 -10.15 18.86
C GLN A 236 -21.70 -9.15 18.92
N PRO A 237 -22.92 -9.55 19.31
CA PRO A 237 -24.01 -8.60 19.49
C PRO A 237 -23.63 -7.62 20.61
N TRP A 238 -23.79 -6.33 20.31
CA TRP A 238 -23.59 -5.24 21.28
C TRP A 238 -24.38 -5.50 22.56
N PRO A 239 -23.79 -5.32 23.76
CA PRO A 239 -24.54 -5.37 24.99
C PRO A 239 -25.51 -4.17 25.03
N HIS A 240 -26.81 -4.46 25.06
CA HIS A 240 -27.82 -3.46 25.41
C HIS A 240 -27.56 -2.96 26.83
N ILE A 241 -27.32 -1.65 26.96
CA ILE A 241 -27.52 -0.88 28.18
C ILE A 241 -28.52 0.22 27.84
#